data_AF-A0A8T0E911-F1
#
_entry.id   AF-A0A8T0E911-F1
#
_cell.length_a   1.000
_cell.length_b   1.000
_cell.length_c   1.000
_cell.angle_alpha   90.00
_cell.angle_beta   90.00
_cell.angle_gamma   90.00
#
_symmetry.space_group_name_H-M   'P 1'
#
loop_
_entity.id
_entity.type
_entity.pdbx_description
1 polymer ?
#
loop_
_entity_poly.entity_id
_entity_poly.type
_entity_poly.pdbx_seq_one_letter_code
_entity_poly.pdbx_strand_id
1 'polypeptide(L)'
;MKRRVKSHNIDDSLLFELFNQAMPLPVQTILASISPLSSDKEADVADRILDINSTSISTISSGSERNSSSVKELKSDMDLLRNEIKELRKEVADLRRSRRRFRSPSSTRRARSKSGGNRYCWYHFRFH
;
A
#
# COMPACT_ATOMS: atom_id res chain seq x y z
N MET A 1 38.77 7.26 -11.49
CA MET A 1 39.37 6.52 -10.37
C MET A 1 39.03 5.03 -10.49
N LYS A 2 39.99 4.18 -10.88
CA LYS A 2 39.80 2.71 -10.92
C LYS A 2 40.16 2.14 -9.54
N ARG A 3 39.15 1.75 -8.75
CA ARG A 3 39.38 1.02 -7.49
C ARG A 3 39.90 -0.37 -7.85
N ARG A 4 41.16 -0.66 -7.51
CA ARG A 4 41.65 -2.04 -7.49
C ARG A 4 41.08 -2.68 -6.23
N VAL A 5 40.17 -3.63 -6.40
CA VAL A 5 39.72 -4.50 -5.31
C VAL A 5 40.93 -5.34 -4.92
N LYS A 6 41.43 -5.13 -3.70
CA LYS A 6 42.46 -5.99 -3.13
C LYS A 6 41.74 -7.31 -2.82
N SER A 7 42.04 -8.37 -3.56
CA SER A 7 41.51 -9.70 -3.30
C SER A 7 42.05 -10.18 -1.96
N HIS A 8 41.26 -10.01 -0.90
CA HIS A 8 41.52 -10.69 0.36
C HIS A 8 41.18 -12.16 0.13
N ASN A 9 42.16 -13.04 0.21
CA ASN A 9 41.91 -14.48 0.24
C ASN A 9 41.15 -14.76 1.53
N ILE A 10 39.85 -15.01 1.39
CA ILE A 10 39.01 -15.52 2.46
C ILE A 10 39.27 -17.03 2.50
N ASP A 11 39.42 -17.58 3.69
CA ASP A 11 39.62 -19.02 3.85
C ASP A 11 38.34 -19.78 3.44
N ASP A 12 38.50 -20.86 2.67
CA ASP A 12 37.38 -21.64 2.14
C ASP A 12 36.55 -22.27 3.27
N SER A 13 37.20 -22.61 4.39
CA SER A 13 36.52 -23.11 5.59
C SER A 13 35.55 -22.07 6.17
N LEU A 14 35.94 -20.80 6.17
CA LEU A 14 35.11 -19.71 6.69
C LEU A 14 33.96 -19.41 5.74
N LEU A 15 34.20 -19.42 4.43
CA LEU A 15 33.13 -19.27 3.44
C LEU A 15 32.09 -20.38 3.56
N PHE A 16 32.54 -21.61 3.77
CA PHE A 16 31.69 -22.77 3.94
C PHE A 16 30.86 -22.70 5.23
N GLU A 17 31.45 -22.23 6.33
CA GLU A 17 30.73 -22.00 7.58
C GLU A 17 29.66 -20.92 7.43
N LEU A 18 30.01 -19.77 6.84
CA LEU A 18 29.06 -18.68 6.59
C LEU A 18 27.95 -19.10 5.64
N PHE A 19 28.28 -19.89 4.61
CA PHE A 19 27.31 -20.46 3.68
C PHE A 19 26.31 -21.34 4.42
N ASN A 20 26.79 -22.23 5.29
CA ASN A 20 25.92 -23.06 6.10
C ASN A 20 25.05 -22.25 7.06
N GLN A 21 25.61 -21.25 7.76
CA GLN A 21 24.87 -20.37 8.66
C GLN A 21 23.80 -19.53 7.95
N ALA A 22 24.05 -19.13 6.70
CA ALA A 22 23.12 -18.33 5.90
C ALA A 22 21.94 -19.14 5.34
N MET A 23 22.04 -20.48 5.29
CA MET A 23 21.00 -21.32 4.73
C MET A 23 19.83 -21.57 5.70
N PRO A 24 18.59 -21.74 5.17
CA PRO A 24 17.46 -22.15 5.99
C PRO A 24 17.68 -23.51 6.68
N LEU A 25 17.19 -23.65 7.92
CA LEU A 25 17.30 -24.86 8.75
C LEU A 25 16.93 -26.18 8.03
N PRO A 26 15.88 -26.24 7.16
CA PRO A 26 15.56 -27.46 6.44
C PRO A 26 16.67 -27.90 5.48
N VAL A 27 17.34 -26.95 4.83
CA VAL A 27 18.45 -27.23 3.91
C VAL A 27 19.67 -27.71 4.70
N GLN A 28 20.02 -27.02 5.80
CA GLN A 28 21.10 -27.43 6.69
C GLN A 28 20.92 -28.87 7.20
N THR A 29 19.69 -29.24 7.56
CA THR A 29 19.38 -30.58 8.10
C THR A 29 19.60 -31.67 7.05
N ILE A 30 19.20 -31.42 5.81
CA ILE A 30 19.39 -32.35 4.68
C ILE A 30 20.88 -32.46 4.36
N LEU A 31 21.60 -31.34 4.26
CA LEU A 31 23.02 -31.36 3.96
C LEU A 31 23.84 -32.07 5.03
N ALA A 32 23.55 -31.81 6.32
CA ALA A 32 24.19 -32.50 7.44
C ALA A 32 24.03 -34.03 7.39
N SER A 33 22.94 -34.53 6.80
CA SER A 33 22.70 -35.98 6.65
C SER A 33 23.53 -36.64 5.55
N ILE A 34 24.05 -35.85 4.60
CA ILE A 34 24.77 -36.33 3.40
C ILE A 34 26.27 -36.01 3.51
N SER A 35 26.69 -35.26 4.54
CA SER A 35 28.08 -34.95 4.84
C SER A 35 28.94 -36.19 5.13
N PRO A 36 30.24 -36.17 4.74
CA PRO A 36 31.00 -35.01 4.23
C PRO A 36 30.99 -34.87 2.70
N LEU A 37 30.79 -33.63 2.22
CA LEU A 37 30.84 -33.23 0.81
C LEU A 37 31.96 -32.19 0.59
N SER A 38 32.39 -31.99 -0.65
CA SER A 38 33.22 -30.83 -1.02
C SER A 38 32.33 -29.58 -1.13
N SER A 39 32.86 -28.39 -0.79
CA SER A 39 32.14 -27.10 -0.83
C SER A 39 31.32 -26.90 -2.10
N ASP A 40 31.92 -27.20 -3.25
CA ASP A 40 31.29 -27.02 -4.56
C ASP A 40 30.06 -27.92 -4.75
N LYS A 41 30.14 -29.16 -4.26
CA LYS A 41 29.03 -30.11 -4.36
C LYS A 41 27.93 -29.79 -3.35
N GLU A 42 28.30 -29.24 -2.21
CA GLU A 42 27.33 -28.80 -1.22
C GLU A 42 26.49 -27.62 -1.71
N ALA A 43 27.14 -26.67 -2.41
CA ALA A 43 26.44 -25.59 -3.10
C ALA A 43 25.47 -26.13 -4.16
N ASP A 44 25.92 -27.05 -5.01
CA ASP A 44 25.07 -27.68 -6.04
C ASP A 44 23.85 -28.41 -5.43
N VAL A 45 24.05 -29.12 -4.31
CA VAL A 45 22.96 -29.85 -3.63
C VAL A 45 22.02 -28.88 -2.93
N ALA A 46 22.53 -27.82 -2.30
CA ALA A 46 21.73 -26.77 -1.69
C ALA A 46 20.80 -26.09 -2.72
N ASP A 47 21.34 -25.71 -3.89
CA ASP A 47 20.58 -25.09 -4.97
C ASP A 47 19.43 -26.01 -5.42
N ARG A 48 19.71 -27.31 -5.61
CA ARG A 48 18.67 -28.29 -5.98
C ARG A 48 17.59 -28.43 -4.91
N ILE A 49 17.95 -28.43 -3.64
CA ILE A 49 16.98 -28.49 -2.53
C ILE A 49 16.08 -27.24 -2.56
N LEU A 50 16.65 -26.07 -2.83
CA LEU A 50 15.91 -24.82 -2.94
C LEU A 50 14.98 -24.80 -4.15
N ASP A 51 15.40 -25.35 -5.29
CA ASP A 51 14.57 -25.50 -6.50
C ASP A 51 13.38 -26.44 -6.26
N ILE A 52 13.59 -27.55 -5.56
CA ILE A 52 12.52 -28.49 -5.20
C ILE A 52 11.55 -27.84 -4.21
N ASN A 53 12.06 -27.17 -3.18
CA ASN A 53 11.23 -26.52 -2.17
C ASN A 53 10.45 -25.33 -2.73
N SER A 54 11.02 -24.53 -3.64
CA SER A 54 10.30 -23.43 -4.30
C SER A 54 9.15 -23.93 -5.17
N THR A 55 9.37 -25.03 -5.90
CA THR A 55 8.33 -25.72 -6.68
C THR A 55 7.22 -26.29 -5.77
N SER A 56 7.60 -26.79 -4.59
CA SER A 56 6.68 -27.30 -3.57
C SER A 56 5.86 -26.18 -2.93
N ILE A 57 6.45 -25.02 -2.61
CA ILE A 57 5.73 -23.88 -2.04
C ILE A 57 4.72 -23.31 -3.05
N SER A 58 5.03 -23.36 -4.35
CA SER A 58 4.09 -22.93 -5.39
C SER A 58 2.84 -23.83 -5.48
N THR A 59 2.90 -25.08 -5.01
CA THR A 59 1.74 -25.99 -4.92
C THR A 59 1.10 -26.00 -3.52
N ILE A 60 1.88 -25.75 -2.46
CA ILE A 60 1.42 -25.63 -1.06
C ILE A 60 0.87 -24.22 -0.74
N SER A 61 0.91 -23.26 -1.67
CA SER A 61 0.10 -22.03 -1.57
C SER A 61 -1.41 -22.30 -1.49
N SER A 62 -1.84 -23.55 -1.71
CA SER A 62 -3.19 -24.04 -1.43
C SER A 62 -3.43 -24.48 0.02
N GLY A 63 -2.40 -24.54 0.87
CA GLY A 63 -2.42 -25.13 2.21
C GLY A 63 -2.16 -24.16 3.38
N SER A 64 -2.49 -22.87 3.24
CA SER A 64 -2.49 -21.94 4.38
C SER A 64 -3.91 -21.62 4.82
N GLU A 65 -4.57 -22.57 5.46
CA GLU A 65 -5.90 -22.33 6.05
C GLU A 65 -5.85 -21.27 7.17
N ARG A 66 -4.68 -21.09 7.80
CA ARG A 66 -4.41 -20.06 8.83
C ARG A 66 -4.30 -18.65 8.25
N ASN A 67 -3.72 -18.52 7.05
CA ASN A 67 -3.75 -17.24 6.31
C ASN A 67 -5.10 -17.04 5.62
N SER A 68 -5.87 -18.09 5.36
CA SER A 68 -7.19 -17.96 4.72
C SER A 68 -8.19 -17.22 5.60
N SER A 69 -8.18 -17.45 6.93
CA SER A 69 -9.04 -16.73 7.87
C SER A 69 -8.62 -15.27 7.97
N SER A 70 -7.33 -15.01 8.18
CA SER A 70 -6.79 -13.64 8.24
C SER A 70 -7.00 -12.86 6.94
N VAL A 71 -6.86 -13.49 5.78
CA VAL A 71 -7.14 -12.85 4.48
C VAL A 71 -8.64 -12.64 4.27
N LYS A 72 -9.51 -13.51 4.78
CA LYS A 72 -10.97 -13.31 4.76
C LYS A 72 -11.38 -12.15 5.66
N GLU A 73 -10.81 -12.06 6.87
CA GLU A 73 -11.02 -10.97 7.82
C GLU A 73 -10.54 -9.63 7.23
N LEU A 74 -9.35 -9.59 6.64
CA LEU A 74 -8.84 -8.39 5.96
C LEU A 74 -9.71 -7.97 4.77
N LYS A 75 -10.30 -8.93 4.03
CA LYS A 75 -11.24 -8.64 2.94
C LYS A 75 -12.55 -8.09 3.48
N SER A 76 -13.11 -8.67 4.55
CA SER A 76 -14.32 -8.13 5.18
C SER A 76 -14.09 -6.73 5.74
N ASP A 77 -12.94 -6.48 6.37
CA ASP A 77 -12.58 -5.15 6.89
C ASP A 77 -12.44 -4.14 5.75
N MET A 78 -11.84 -4.55 4.63
CA MET A 78 -11.76 -3.71 3.43
C MET A 78 -13.14 -3.39 2.84
N ASP A 79 -14.06 -4.34 2.84
CA ASP A 79 -15.43 -4.12 2.34
C ASP A 79 -16.22 -3.20 3.29
N LEU A 80 -16.07 -3.35 4.60
CA LEU A 80 -16.64 -2.45 5.60
C LEU A 80 -16.12 -1.01 5.42
N LEU A 81 -14.80 -0.84 5.32
CA LEU A 81 -14.18 0.47 5.10
C LEU A 81 -14.64 1.11 3.79
N ARG A 82 -14.80 0.33 2.70
CA ARG A 82 -15.34 0.83 1.43
C ARG A 82 -16.77 1.31 1.57
N ASN A 83 -17.60 0.59 2.33
CA ASN A 83 -18.98 0.98 2.59
C ASN A 83 -19.05 2.26 3.42
N GLU A 84 -18.25 2.36 4.48
CA GLU A 84 -18.19 3.56 5.33
C GLU A 84 -17.72 4.79 4.53
N ILE A 85 -16.69 4.64 3.69
CA ILE A 85 -16.24 5.71 2.78
C ILE A 85 -17.36 6.12 1.81
N LYS A 86 -18.16 5.18 1.33
CA LYS A 86 -19.29 5.46 0.42
C LYS A 86 -20.40 6.23 1.15
N GLU A 87 -20.72 5.86 2.37
CA GLU A 87 -21.70 6.57 3.20
C GLU A 87 -21.24 7.98 3.56
N LEU A 88 -20.00 8.13 4.03
CA LEU A 88 -19.41 9.44 4.32
C LEU A 88 -19.40 10.35 3.09
N ARG A 89 -19.08 9.81 1.91
CA ARG A 89 -19.15 10.57 0.65
C ARG A 89 -20.57 11.05 0.34
N LYS A 90 -21.59 10.22 0.61
CA LYS A 90 -23.00 10.58 0.43
C LYS A 90 -23.41 11.67 1.42
N GLU A 91 -23.07 11.52 2.70
CA GLU A 91 -23.37 12.50 3.73
C GLU A 91 -22.74 13.86 3.42
N VAL A 92 -21.47 13.88 2.99
CA VAL A 92 -20.79 15.11 2.56
C VAL A 92 -21.48 15.74 1.35
N ALA A 93 -21.96 14.95 0.38
CA ALA A 93 -22.71 15.46 -0.76
C ALA A 93 -24.05 16.07 -0.34
N ASP A 94 -24.77 15.45 0.59
CA ASP A 94 -26.03 15.93 1.13
C ASP A 94 -25.85 17.21 1.96
N LEU A 95 -24.81 17.29 2.81
CA LEU A 95 -24.45 18.51 3.52
C LEU A 95 -24.12 19.65 2.56
N ARG A 96 -23.35 19.38 1.50
CA ARG A 96 -23.03 20.37 0.45
C ARG A 96 -24.29 20.84 -0.27
N ARG A 97 -25.24 19.95 -0.57
CA ARG A 97 -26.51 20.28 -1.23
C ARG A 97 -27.43 21.08 -0.31
N SER A 98 -27.52 20.69 0.96
CA SER A 98 -28.25 21.40 2.02
C SER A 98 -27.74 22.83 2.16
N ARG A 99 -26.42 23.02 2.33
CA ARG A 99 -25.78 24.33 2.43
C ARG A 99 -26.01 25.21 1.19
N ARG A 100 -26.10 24.62 -0.01
CA ARG A 100 -26.45 25.34 -1.25
C ARG A 100 -27.91 25.81 -1.28
N ARG A 101 -28.87 25.04 -0.74
CA ARG A 101 -30.29 25.46 -0.66
C ARG A 101 -30.49 26.62 0.31
N PHE A 102 -29.80 26.58 1.46
CA PHE A 102 -29.82 27.69 2.43
C PHE A 102 -29.06 28.94 1.96
N ARG A 103 -28.13 28.78 1.00
CA ARG A 103 -27.49 29.88 0.26
C ARG A 103 -28.20 30.22 -1.05
N SER A 104 -29.51 30.00 -1.13
CA SER A 104 -30.29 30.70 -2.16
C SER A 104 -29.90 32.17 -2.07
N PRO A 105 -29.35 32.79 -3.13
CA PRO A 105 -29.19 34.23 -3.15
C PRO A 105 -30.62 34.71 -2.94
N SER A 106 -30.85 35.35 -1.80
CA SER A 106 -32.07 36.11 -1.60
C SER A 106 -32.22 36.89 -2.89
N SER A 107 -33.20 36.52 -3.70
CA SER A 107 -33.59 37.24 -4.90
C SER A 107 -34.25 38.50 -4.35
N THR A 108 -33.41 39.37 -3.80
CA THR A 108 -33.61 40.78 -3.55
C THR A 108 -33.70 41.44 -4.92
N ARG A 109 -34.62 40.96 -5.76
CA ARG A 109 -35.27 41.74 -6.80
C ARG A 109 -36.26 42.67 -6.09
N ARG A 110 -35.71 43.48 -5.18
CA ARG A 110 -36.23 44.83 -4.97
C ARG A 110 -36.10 45.48 -6.34
N ALA A 111 -37.26 45.68 -6.94
CA ALA A 111 -37.52 46.50 -8.10
C ALA A 111 -36.43 47.56 -8.31
N ARG A 112 -35.62 47.39 -9.37
CA ARG A 112 -35.11 48.55 -10.08
C ARG A 112 -36.16 48.88 -11.13
N SER A 113 -37.23 49.52 -10.66
CA SER A 113 -38.10 50.30 -11.53
C SER A 113 -37.23 51.30 -12.29
N LYS A 114 -37.49 51.35 -13.59
CA LYS A 114 -36.85 52.20 -14.58
C LYS A 114 -37.12 53.66 -14.19
N SER A 115 -36.12 54.40 -13.78
CA SER A 115 -36.10 55.86 -13.90
C SER A 115 -34.70 56.24 -14.40
N GLY A 116 -34.54 56.80 -15.60
CA GLY A 116 -35.27 57.96 -16.06
C GLY A 116 -34.69 59.19 -15.38
N GLY A 117 -33.48 59.60 -15.78
CA GLY A 117 -33.04 61.00 -15.81
C GLY A 117 -32.97 61.81 -14.51
N ASN A 118 -32.90 61.22 -13.31
CA ASN A 118 -32.72 62.03 -12.09
C ASN A 118 -31.29 61.97 -11.55
N ARG A 119 -30.63 63.13 -11.45
CA ARG A 119 -29.20 63.28 -11.06
C ARG A 119 -28.94 63.08 -9.56
N TYR A 120 -29.96 62.77 -8.77
CA TYR A 120 -29.83 62.60 -7.33
C TYR A 120 -30.39 61.25 -6.89
N CYS A 121 -29.60 60.51 -6.10
CA CYS A 121 -29.99 59.21 -5.56
C CYS A 121 -30.91 59.34 -4.34
N TRP A 122 -31.57 58.24 -3.94
CA TRP A 122 -32.53 58.20 -2.83
C TRP A 122 -32.03 58.87 -1.53
N TYR A 123 -30.74 58.77 -1.23
CA TYR A 123 -30.14 59.40 -0.06
C TYR A 123 -30.22 60.93 -0.11
N HIS A 124 -29.95 61.53 -1.27
CA HIS A 124 -30.03 62.99 -1.47
C HIS A 124 -31.47 63.52 -1.40
N PHE A 125 -32.48 62.69 -1.64
CA PHE A 125 -33.90 63.08 -1.49
C PHE A 125 -34.40 63.01 -0.04
N ARG A 126 -33.73 62.22 0.81
CA ARG A 126 -34.19 61.93 2.17
C ARG A 126 -33.55 62.84 3.21
N PHE A 127 -32.33 63.33 2.95
CA PHE A 127 -31.49 64.00 3.94
C PHE A 127 -30.98 65.38 3.51
N HIS A 128 -31.51 65.93 2.42
CA HIS A 128 -31.26 67.29 1.94
C HIS A 128 -32.59 67.92 1.53
#